data_AF-A0A2A5F669-F1
#
_entry.id   AF-A0A2A5F669-F1
#
_cell.length_a   1.000
_cell.length_b   1.000
_cell.length_c   1.000
_cell.angle_alpha   90.00
_cell.angle_beta   90.00
_cell.angle_gamma   90.00
#
_symmetry.space_group_name_H-M   'P 1'
#
loop_
_entity.id
_entity.type
_entity.pdbx_description
1 polymer ?
#
loop_
_entity_poly.entity_id
_entity_poly.type
_entity_poly.pdbx_seq_one_letter_code
_entity_poly.pdbx_strand_id
1 'polypeptide(L)'
;MQQKTRAKVLKTLRTSHAWLAIVVLPWILMIGLTGFYMNHSKAIINFITPVGYDESLFATWPNPVEVTRDAALGLAETIWPGEEVTKFVTKPYHDRPSYIMDLPSGQVIVSRATGHYFVKYGFTRETHAPDGTLLHSKKYWGSIFKTLHTRGWLSNRFGTWIADITSFSLVFFSLSGLFLWWMPRAKKIGRMVRRS
;
A
#
# COMPACT_ATOMS: atom_id res chain seq x y z
N MET A 1 2.37 27.46 -40.98
CA MET A 1 2.55 25.99 -40.86
C MET A 1 1.86 25.29 -42.03
N GLN A 2 2.61 24.56 -42.86
CA GLN A 2 2.08 23.88 -44.05
C GLN A 2 1.08 22.76 -43.69
N GLN A 3 0.10 22.48 -44.57
CA GLN A 3 -0.95 21.48 -44.36
C GLN A 3 -0.39 20.07 -44.09
N LYS A 4 0.68 19.69 -44.79
CA LYS A 4 1.41 18.43 -44.58
C LYS A 4 1.98 18.33 -43.16
N THR A 5 2.59 19.41 -42.66
CA THR A 5 3.11 19.49 -41.28
C THR A 5 1.98 19.31 -40.26
N ARG A 6 0.81 19.92 -40.48
CA ARG A 6 -0.35 19.80 -39.57
C ARG A 6 -0.89 18.37 -39.51
N ALA A 7 -0.98 17.70 -40.65
CA ALA A 7 -1.44 16.32 -40.72
C ALA A 7 -0.46 15.36 -40.00
N LYS A 8 0.84 15.55 -40.20
CA LYS A 8 1.89 14.76 -39.52
C LYS A 8 1.83 14.93 -38.00
N VAL A 9 1.76 16.17 -37.52
CA VAL A 9 1.63 16.48 -36.08
C VAL A 9 0.39 15.84 -35.47
N LEU A 10 -0.77 15.93 -36.13
CA LEU A 10 -2.00 15.32 -35.63
C LEU A 10 -1.92 13.80 -35.55
N LYS A 11 -1.32 13.15 -36.55
CA LYS A 11 -1.10 11.70 -36.54
C LYS A 11 -0.20 11.30 -35.37
N THR A 12 0.93 11.99 -35.20
CA THR A 12 1.86 11.74 -34.09
C THR A 12 1.18 11.93 -32.73
N LEU A 13 0.41 13.00 -32.53
CA LEU A 13 -0.32 13.25 -31.28
C LEU A 13 -1.33 12.13 -30.98
N ARG A 14 -2.11 11.69 -31.96
CA ARG A 14 -3.09 10.60 -31.79
C ARG A 14 -2.42 9.28 -31.43
N THR A 15 -1.37 8.92 -32.15
CA THR A 15 -0.62 7.68 -31.89
C THR A 15 0.04 7.72 -30.52
N SER A 16 0.67 8.83 -30.15
CA SER A 16 1.32 8.98 -28.84
C SER A 16 0.29 8.94 -27.70
N HIS A 17 -0.85 9.62 -27.85
CA HIS A 17 -1.94 9.60 -26.87
C HIS A 17 -2.50 8.18 -26.67
N ALA A 18 -2.72 7.43 -27.76
CA ALA A 18 -3.24 6.06 -27.69
C ALA A 18 -2.26 5.10 -26.98
N TRP A 19 -0.98 5.15 -27.31
CA TRP A 19 0.03 4.32 -26.64
C TRP A 19 0.23 4.71 -25.18
N LEU A 20 0.22 6.01 -24.88
CA LEU A 20 0.29 6.48 -23.50
C LEU A 20 -0.91 5.99 -22.69
N ALA A 21 -2.11 5.96 -23.29
CA ALA A 21 -3.31 5.42 -22.64
C ALA A 21 -3.10 3.97 -22.20
N ILE A 22 -2.55 3.12 -23.08
CA ILE A 22 -2.28 1.71 -22.78
C ILE A 22 -1.28 1.58 -21.64
N VAL A 23 -0.21 2.37 -21.66
CA VAL A 23 0.85 2.33 -20.63
C VAL A 23 0.32 2.80 -19.27
N VAL A 24 -0.50 3.86 -19.24
CA VAL A 24 -0.97 4.47 -17.98
C VAL A 24 -2.21 3.76 -17.42
N LEU A 25 -2.97 3.03 -18.24
CA LEU A 25 -4.21 2.36 -17.84
C LEU A 25 -4.07 1.47 -16.59
N PRO A 26 -3.05 0.59 -16.45
CA PRO A 26 -2.90 -0.22 -15.24
C PRO A 26 -2.81 0.62 -13.96
N TRP A 27 -2.16 1.79 -14.03
CA TRP A 27 -2.02 2.70 -12.90
C TRP A 27 -3.32 3.44 -12.60
N ILE A 28 -4.04 3.88 -13.63
CA ILE A 28 -5.39 4.47 -13.44
C ILE A 28 -6.31 3.45 -12.75
N LEU A 29 -6.31 2.20 -13.22
CA LEU A 29 -7.12 1.15 -12.64
C LEU A 29 -6.71 0.87 -11.20
N MET A 30 -5.42 0.74 -10.91
CA MET A 30 -4.92 0.49 -9.56
C MET A 30 -5.25 1.66 -8.61
N ILE A 31 -5.03 2.91 -9.02
CA ILE A 31 -5.37 4.10 -8.21
C ILE A 31 -6.89 4.21 -8.02
N GLY A 32 -7.68 3.95 -9.05
CA GLY A 32 -9.15 3.96 -8.98
C GLY A 32 -9.70 2.89 -8.05
N LEU A 33 -9.22 1.64 -8.17
CA LEU A 33 -9.63 0.52 -7.30
C LEU A 33 -9.22 0.75 -5.86
N THR A 34 -7.99 1.22 -5.62
CA THR A 34 -7.53 1.52 -4.26
C THR A 34 -8.24 2.73 -3.65
N GLY A 35 -8.59 3.74 -4.45
CA GLY A 35 -9.40 4.88 -4.03
C GLY A 35 -10.83 4.46 -3.67
N PHE A 36 -11.47 3.62 -4.50
CA PHE A 36 -12.76 3.01 -4.20
C PHE A 36 -12.69 2.20 -2.90
N TYR A 37 -11.63 1.40 -2.72
CA TYR A 37 -11.40 0.68 -1.49
C TYR A 37 -11.32 1.62 -0.28
N MET A 38 -10.57 2.72 -0.36
CA MET A 38 -10.43 3.64 0.77
C MET A 38 -11.76 4.27 1.17
N ASN A 39 -12.63 4.57 0.21
CA ASN A 39 -13.97 5.09 0.46
C ASN A 39 -14.93 4.04 1.06
N HIS A 40 -14.76 2.76 0.70
CA HIS A 40 -15.63 1.66 1.15
C HIS A 40 -14.90 0.63 2.00
N SER A 41 -13.87 1.06 2.74
CA SER A 41 -12.90 0.17 3.37
C SER A 41 -13.52 -0.82 4.33
N LYS A 42 -14.49 -0.38 5.15
CA LYS A 42 -15.21 -1.27 6.08
C LYS A 42 -15.94 -2.41 5.37
N ALA A 43 -16.65 -2.11 4.29
CA ALA A 43 -17.41 -3.11 3.53
C ALA A 43 -16.47 -4.15 2.88
N ILE A 44 -15.37 -3.69 2.31
CA ILE A 44 -14.42 -4.57 1.62
C ILE A 44 -13.60 -5.38 2.61
N ILE A 45 -13.08 -4.77 3.69
CA ILE A 45 -12.35 -5.49 4.75
C ILE A 45 -13.21 -6.61 5.32
N ASN A 46 -14.47 -6.33 5.69
CA ASN A 46 -15.38 -7.34 6.22
C ASN A 46 -15.59 -8.53 5.27
N PHE A 47 -15.42 -8.33 3.97
CA PHE A 47 -15.51 -9.39 2.96
C PHE A 47 -14.20 -10.19 2.80
N ILE A 48 -13.04 -9.54 2.87
CA ILE A 48 -11.74 -10.16 2.53
C ILE A 48 -10.91 -10.62 3.73
N THR A 49 -11.17 -10.10 4.94
CA THR A 49 -10.44 -10.55 6.14
C THR A 49 -11.24 -11.61 6.89
N PRO A 50 -10.60 -12.74 7.24
CA PRO A 50 -11.22 -13.71 8.15
C PRO A 50 -11.58 -13.06 9.48
N VAL A 51 -12.53 -13.67 10.19
CA VAL A 51 -12.86 -13.30 11.57
C VAL A 51 -11.56 -13.28 12.38
N GLY A 52 -11.31 -12.17 13.08
CA GLY A 52 -10.09 -11.99 13.85
C GLY A 52 -9.96 -13.04 14.95
N TYR A 53 -8.72 -13.43 15.25
CA TYR A 53 -8.45 -14.28 16.40
C TYR A 53 -8.86 -13.58 17.70
N ASP A 54 -9.57 -14.31 18.56
CA ASP A 54 -9.98 -13.81 19.87
C ASP A 54 -8.81 -13.84 20.85
N GLU A 55 -8.12 -12.70 20.97
CA GLU A 55 -6.99 -12.55 21.87
C GLU A 55 -7.40 -12.54 23.35
N SER A 56 -8.70 -12.53 23.70
CA SER A 56 -9.15 -12.68 25.09
C SER A 56 -8.80 -14.06 25.65
N LEU A 57 -8.72 -15.08 24.79
CA LEU A 57 -8.35 -16.46 25.13
C LEU A 57 -6.97 -16.58 25.77
N PHE A 58 -6.08 -15.59 25.60
CA PHE A 58 -4.77 -15.60 26.25
C PHE A 58 -4.87 -15.50 27.77
N ALA A 59 -5.94 -14.88 28.30
CA ALA A 59 -6.16 -14.78 29.74
C ALA A 59 -6.49 -16.14 30.37
N THR A 60 -7.07 -17.06 29.60
CA THR A 60 -7.45 -18.41 30.04
C THR A 60 -6.53 -19.48 29.45
N TRP A 61 -5.36 -19.08 28.92
CA TRP A 61 -4.45 -20.02 28.27
C TRP A 61 -3.86 -21.01 29.28
N PRO A 62 -3.88 -22.33 28.98
CA PRO A 62 -3.27 -23.31 29.86
C PRO A 62 -1.74 -23.10 29.84
N ASN A 63 -1.16 -22.78 30.99
CA ASN A 63 0.27 -22.53 31.21
C ASN A 63 0.78 -21.17 30.68
N PRO A 64 0.38 -20.04 31.29
CA PRO A 64 1.02 -18.76 31.01
C PRO A 64 2.50 -18.82 31.40
N VAL A 65 3.36 -18.35 30.50
CA VAL A 65 4.80 -18.20 30.78
C VAL A 65 5.08 -16.74 31.03
N GLU A 66 5.45 -16.39 32.26
CA GLU A 66 5.93 -15.03 32.53
C GLU A 66 7.28 -14.81 31.86
N VAL A 67 7.42 -13.67 31.18
CA VAL A 67 8.60 -13.36 30.38
C VAL A 67 9.42 -12.28 31.06
N THR A 68 10.71 -12.58 31.27
CA THR A 68 11.72 -11.62 31.69
C THR A 68 12.24 -10.82 30.48
N ARG A 69 12.93 -9.72 30.75
CA ARG A 69 13.56 -8.92 29.68
C ARG A 69 14.53 -9.76 28.84
N ASP A 70 15.36 -10.58 29.49
CA ASP A 70 16.38 -11.38 28.81
C ASP A 70 15.75 -12.50 27.97
N ALA A 71 14.67 -13.11 28.45
CA ALA A 71 13.91 -14.08 27.68
C ALA A 71 13.26 -13.44 26.43
N ALA A 72 12.76 -12.21 26.54
CA ALA A 72 12.22 -11.48 25.38
C ALA A 72 13.31 -11.16 24.35
N LEU A 73 14.50 -10.74 24.79
CA LEU A 73 15.65 -10.52 23.91
C LEU A 73 16.11 -11.82 23.24
N GLY A 74 16.19 -12.93 23.99
CA GLY A 74 16.50 -14.25 23.42
C GLY A 74 15.48 -14.74 22.40
N LEU A 75 14.19 -14.43 22.61
CA LEU A 75 13.15 -14.69 21.61
C LEU A 75 13.33 -13.84 20.35
N ALA A 76 13.68 -12.56 20.49
CA ALA A 76 13.95 -11.71 19.34
C ALA A 76 15.13 -12.24 18.50
N GLU A 77 16.22 -12.67 19.16
CA GLU A 77 17.37 -13.31 18.51
C GLU A 77 16.99 -14.62 17.81
N THR A 78 16.04 -15.37 18.37
CA THR A 78 15.54 -16.61 17.74
C THR A 78 14.73 -16.31 16.46
N ILE A 79 13.95 -15.21 16.45
CA ILE A 79 13.12 -14.83 15.31
C ILE A 79 13.96 -14.22 14.18
N TRP A 80 14.90 -13.33 14.51
CA TRP A 80 15.81 -12.69 13.56
C TRP A 80 17.26 -12.78 14.05
N PRO A 81 17.94 -13.92 13.77
CA PRO A 81 19.31 -14.13 14.24
C PRO A 81 20.29 -13.08 13.70
N GLY A 82 21.10 -12.52 14.60
CA GLY A 82 22.11 -11.53 14.28
C GLY A 82 21.59 -10.10 14.05
N GLU A 83 20.29 -9.83 14.26
CA GLU A 83 19.76 -8.47 14.20
C GLU A 83 19.78 -7.79 15.57
N GLU A 84 20.47 -6.65 15.66
CA GLU A 84 20.47 -5.87 16.90
C GLU A 84 19.13 -5.16 17.14
N VAL A 85 18.66 -5.21 18.39
CA VAL A 85 17.47 -4.48 18.83
C VAL A 85 17.77 -2.98 18.83
N THR A 86 17.26 -2.28 17.82
CA THR A 86 17.42 -0.83 17.67
C THR A 86 16.65 -0.04 18.72
N LYS A 87 15.56 -0.60 19.25
CA LYS A 87 14.76 0.02 20.30
C LYS A 87 14.07 -1.01 21.16
N PHE A 88 14.12 -0.82 22.48
CA PHE A 88 13.42 -1.64 23.46
C PHE A 88 12.51 -0.76 24.32
N VAL A 89 11.21 -1.07 24.38
CA VAL A 89 10.23 -0.32 25.18
C VAL A 89 9.31 -1.26 25.96
N THR A 90 9.05 -0.91 27.21
CA THR A 90 7.99 -1.55 28.01
C THR A 90 6.75 -0.67 27.98
N LYS A 91 5.69 -1.14 27.33
CA LYS A 91 4.38 -0.48 27.32
C LYS A 91 3.25 -1.47 27.06
N PRO A 92 2.00 -1.13 27.40
CA PRO A 92 0.87 -1.97 27.03
C PRO A 92 0.76 -2.13 25.51
N TYR A 93 0.44 -3.33 25.07
CA TYR A 93 0.05 -3.64 23.70
C TYR A 93 -1.21 -4.51 23.76
N HIS A 94 -2.29 -4.07 23.10
CA HIS A 94 -3.59 -4.71 23.19
C HIS A 94 -4.04 -4.94 24.65
N ASP A 95 -3.91 -3.89 25.46
CA ASP A 95 -4.26 -3.88 26.90
C ASP A 95 -3.47 -4.87 27.76
N ARG A 96 -2.33 -5.39 27.26
CA ARG A 96 -1.44 -6.31 27.98
C ARG A 96 -0.06 -5.70 28.19
N PRO A 97 0.50 -5.71 29.42
CA PRO A 97 1.88 -5.30 29.66
C PRO A 97 2.84 -6.09 28.77
N SER A 98 3.60 -5.39 27.92
CA SER A 98 4.42 -6.04 26.89
C SER A 98 5.82 -5.44 26.81
N TYR A 99 6.77 -6.26 26.36
CA TYR A 99 8.04 -5.80 25.82
C TYR A 99 7.92 -5.63 24.32
N ILE A 100 8.42 -4.52 23.79
CA ILE A 100 8.36 -4.19 22.37
C ILE A 100 9.77 -3.91 21.91
N MET A 101 10.19 -4.65 20.89
CA MET A 101 11.53 -4.63 20.33
C MET A 101 11.44 -4.29 18.85
N ASP A 102 12.08 -3.21 18.43
CA ASP A 102 12.20 -2.83 17.02
C ASP A 102 13.55 -3.34 16.48
N LEU A 103 13.49 -4.08 15.37
CA LEU A 103 14.63 -4.66 14.65
C LEU A 103 14.60 -4.22 13.18
N PRO A 104 15.71 -4.29 12.43
CA PRO A 104 15.74 -3.96 11.00
C PRO A 104 14.65 -4.66 10.17
N SER A 105 14.39 -5.94 10.41
CA SER A 105 13.39 -6.72 9.68
C SER A 105 11.96 -6.51 10.17
N GLY A 106 11.75 -5.94 11.36
CA GLY A 106 10.41 -5.75 11.90
C GLY A 106 10.34 -5.43 13.38
N GLN A 107 9.28 -5.88 14.03
CA GLN A 107 9.03 -5.64 15.45
C GLN A 107 8.56 -6.94 16.11
N VAL A 108 9.18 -7.28 17.25
CA VAL A 108 8.74 -8.38 18.13
C VAL A 108 8.09 -7.77 19.37
N ILE A 109 6.89 -8.23 19.71
CA ILE A 109 6.14 -7.78 20.87
C ILE A 109 5.81 -9.00 21.73
N VAL A 110 6.19 -9.00 23.00
CA VAL A 110 5.98 -10.14 23.88
C VAL A 110 5.15 -9.72 25.09
N SER A 111 4.03 -10.41 25.31
CA SER A 111 3.20 -10.26 26.50
C SER A 111 3.95 -10.77 27.72
N ARG A 112 4.13 -9.89 28.72
CA ARG A 112 4.92 -10.19 29.91
C ARG A 112 4.29 -11.26 30.79
N ALA A 113 2.96 -11.29 30.87
CA ALA A 113 2.24 -12.18 31.78
C ALA A 113 1.98 -13.56 31.17
N THR A 114 1.91 -13.66 29.84
CA THR A 114 1.43 -14.89 29.18
C THR A 114 2.42 -15.49 28.20
N GLY A 115 3.51 -14.80 27.86
CA GLY A 115 4.53 -15.27 26.92
C GLY A 115 4.11 -15.31 25.45
N HIS A 116 2.84 -15.00 25.17
CA HIS A 116 2.36 -14.86 23.80
C HIS A 116 3.08 -13.69 23.14
N TYR A 117 3.40 -13.84 21.87
CA TYR A 117 4.14 -12.83 21.16
C TYR A 117 3.57 -12.55 19.78
N PHE A 118 3.87 -11.36 19.29
CA PHE A 118 3.50 -10.88 17.98
C PHE A 118 4.75 -10.54 17.21
N VAL A 119 4.81 -11.02 15.97
CA VAL A 119 5.88 -10.67 15.03
C VAL A 119 5.28 -9.81 13.93
N LYS A 120 5.75 -8.58 13.79
CA LYS A 120 5.30 -7.64 12.77
C LYS A 120 6.41 -7.39 11.77
N TYR A 121 6.13 -7.60 10.51
CA TYR A 121 7.07 -7.34 9.42
C TYR A 121 6.30 -6.98 8.15
N GLY A 122 6.81 -6.01 7.41
CA GLY A 122 6.13 -5.46 6.22
C GLY A 122 4.67 -5.08 6.51
N PHE A 123 3.73 -5.81 5.91
CA PHE A 123 2.28 -5.61 6.07
C PHE A 123 1.60 -6.77 6.81
N THR A 124 2.35 -7.56 7.57
CA THR A 124 1.85 -8.72 8.29
C THR A 124 2.07 -8.57 9.78
N ARG A 125 1.14 -9.10 10.57
CA ARG A 125 1.35 -9.44 11.98
C ARG A 125 1.01 -10.90 12.19
N GLU A 126 1.94 -11.64 12.72
CA GLU A 126 1.74 -12.99 13.22
C GLU A 126 1.59 -12.97 14.73
N THR A 127 0.78 -13.87 15.25
CA THR A 127 0.49 -14.03 16.67
C THR A 127 0.82 -15.47 17.05
N HIS A 128 1.66 -15.65 18.06
CA HIS A 128 2.17 -16.94 18.48
C HIS A 128 1.87 -17.21 19.95
N ALA A 129 1.69 -18.49 20.26
CA ALA A 129 1.70 -19.00 21.62
C ALA A 129 3.14 -19.02 22.19
N PRO A 130 3.31 -19.19 23.52
CA PRO A 130 4.63 -19.18 24.16
C PRO A 130 5.58 -20.29 23.69
N ASP A 131 5.02 -21.40 23.19
CA ASP A 131 5.74 -22.53 22.60
C ASP A 131 6.19 -22.28 21.14
N GLY A 132 5.82 -21.14 20.57
CA GLY A 132 6.09 -20.75 19.19
C GLY A 132 5.00 -21.10 18.19
N THR A 133 3.95 -21.82 18.60
CA THR A 133 2.85 -22.21 17.70
C THR A 133 2.16 -20.98 17.13
N LEU A 134 2.04 -20.91 15.79
CA LEU A 134 1.34 -19.83 15.11
C LEU A 134 -0.18 -19.94 15.35
N LEU A 135 -0.74 -18.97 16.07
CA LEU A 135 -2.16 -18.90 16.39
C LEU A 135 -2.96 -18.15 15.32
N HIS A 136 -2.37 -17.09 14.76
CA HIS A 136 -3.06 -16.24 13.79
C HIS A 136 -2.09 -15.42 12.95
N SER A 137 -2.45 -15.15 11.69
CA SER A 137 -1.74 -14.22 10.81
C SER A 137 -2.71 -13.17 10.26
N LYS A 138 -2.37 -11.89 10.43
CA LYS A 138 -3.15 -10.73 9.98
C LYS A 138 -2.39 -9.97 8.90
N LYS A 139 -2.99 -9.84 7.71
CA LYS A 139 -2.52 -8.89 6.69
C LYS A 139 -3.18 -7.52 6.85
N TYR A 140 -2.38 -6.47 6.88
CA TYR A 140 -2.84 -5.08 6.95
C TYR A 140 -3.20 -4.55 5.56
N TRP A 141 -4.29 -5.08 4.98
CA TRP A 141 -4.80 -4.67 3.65
C TRP A 141 -4.97 -3.16 3.50
N GLY A 142 -5.44 -2.47 4.56
CA GLY A 142 -5.54 -1.01 4.57
C GLY A 142 -4.21 -0.32 4.31
N SER A 143 -3.12 -0.80 4.92
CA SER A 143 -1.78 -0.26 4.73
C SER A 143 -1.23 -0.59 3.33
N ILE A 144 -1.48 -1.79 2.83
CA ILE A 144 -1.09 -2.21 1.47
C ILE A 144 -1.75 -1.30 0.44
N PHE A 145 -3.08 -1.19 0.48
CA PHE A 145 -3.82 -0.38 -0.49
C PHE A 145 -3.50 1.11 -0.36
N LYS A 146 -3.32 1.63 0.86
CA LYS A 146 -2.85 3.00 1.05
C LYS A 146 -1.47 3.22 0.44
N THR A 147 -0.55 2.28 0.60
CA THR A 147 0.81 2.38 0.03
C THR A 147 0.76 2.35 -1.50
N LEU A 148 0.00 1.42 -2.08
CA LEU A 148 -0.21 1.36 -3.53
C LEU A 148 -0.87 2.64 -4.07
N HIS A 149 -1.90 3.15 -3.41
CA HIS A 149 -2.60 4.36 -3.84
C HIS A 149 -1.70 5.60 -3.82
N THR A 150 -0.89 5.75 -2.76
CA THR A 150 -0.09 6.95 -2.55
C THR A 150 1.25 6.93 -3.30
N ARG A 151 1.85 5.76 -3.48
CA ARG A 151 3.20 5.61 -4.06
C ARG A 151 3.21 4.86 -5.38
N GLY A 152 2.08 4.30 -5.82
CA GLY A 152 2.00 3.47 -7.03
C GLY A 152 2.71 2.12 -6.94
N TRP A 153 3.41 1.84 -5.84
CA TRP A 153 4.18 0.61 -5.61
C TRP A 153 4.40 0.37 -4.10
N LEU A 154 4.83 -0.84 -3.74
CA LEU A 154 5.06 -1.22 -2.33
C LEU A 154 6.39 -0.70 -1.76
N SER A 155 7.42 -0.54 -2.60
CA SER A 155 8.72 0.00 -2.17
C SER A 155 8.80 1.51 -2.35
N ASN A 156 9.43 2.20 -1.40
CA ASN A 156 9.57 3.68 -1.42
C ASN A 156 10.28 4.22 -2.66
N ARG A 157 11.51 3.77 -2.93
CA ARG A 157 12.36 4.41 -3.97
C ARG A 157 11.79 4.22 -5.38
N PHE A 158 11.35 3.01 -5.72
CA PHE A 158 10.78 2.71 -7.03
C PHE A 158 9.39 3.32 -7.21
N GLY A 159 8.58 3.35 -6.13
CA GLY A 159 7.23 3.91 -6.16
C GLY A 159 7.22 5.39 -6.49
N THR A 160 8.08 6.21 -5.85
CA THR A 160 8.12 7.65 -6.11
C THR A 160 8.38 7.97 -7.59
N TRP A 161 9.37 7.31 -8.22
CA TRP A 161 9.67 7.51 -9.63
C TRP A 161 8.50 7.14 -10.55
N ILE A 162 7.84 6.02 -10.27
CA ILE A 162 6.66 5.59 -11.02
C ILE A 162 5.50 6.56 -10.84
N ALA A 163 5.27 7.04 -9.62
CA ALA A 163 4.22 8.01 -9.34
C ALA A 163 4.44 9.31 -10.12
N ASP A 164 5.67 9.81 -10.18
CA ASP A 164 6.00 11.02 -10.95
C ASP A 164 5.78 10.81 -12.45
N ILE A 165 6.29 9.71 -13.02
CA ILE A 165 6.08 9.37 -14.44
C ILE A 165 4.59 9.26 -14.76
N THR A 166 3.83 8.60 -13.89
CA THR A 166 2.38 8.43 -14.04
C THR A 166 1.67 9.78 -13.98
N SER A 167 2.03 10.65 -13.03
CA SER A 167 1.47 11.99 -12.90
C SER A 167 1.72 12.84 -14.15
N PHE A 168 2.96 12.90 -14.63
CA PHE A 168 3.30 13.60 -15.88
C PHE A 168 2.54 13.02 -17.08
N SER A 169 2.44 11.69 -17.15
CA SER A 169 1.72 11.00 -18.21
C SER A 169 0.22 11.31 -18.18
N LEU A 170 -0.39 11.38 -17.00
CA LEU A 170 -1.79 11.77 -16.83
C LEU A 170 -2.04 13.22 -17.25
N VAL A 171 -1.16 14.15 -16.85
CA VAL A 171 -1.26 15.56 -17.28
C VAL A 171 -1.16 15.65 -18.80
N PHE A 172 -0.16 15.00 -19.41
CA PHE A 172 -0.02 14.99 -20.86
C PHE A 172 -1.20 14.33 -21.55
N PHE A 173 -1.69 13.21 -21.01
CA PHE A 173 -2.87 12.49 -21.51
C PHE A 173 -4.11 13.40 -21.48
N SER A 174 -4.38 14.09 -20.37
CA SER A 174 -5.50 15.03 -20.24
C SER A 174 -5.39 16.21 -21.21
N LEU A 175 -4.22 16.85 -21.31
CA LEU A 175 -4.01 18.00 -22.21
C LEU A 175 -4.13 17.60 -23.69
N SER A 176 -3.51 16.48 -24.07
CA SER A 176 -3.59 15.96 -25.44
C SER A 176 -5.00 15.52 -25.79
N GLY A 177 -5.74 14.90 -24.85
CA GLY A 177 -7.15 14.56 -25.00
C GLY A 177 -8.03 15.79 -25.23
N LEU A 178 -7.89 16.83 -24.38
CA LEU A 178 -8.60 18.10 -24.52
C LEU A 178 -8.30 18.78 -25.86
N PHE A 179 -7.02 18.82 -26.26
CA PHE A 179 -6.62 19.40 -27.54
C PHE A 179 -7.23 18.65 -28.74
N LEU A 180 -7.14 17.31 -28.74
CA LEU A 180 -7.71 16.47 -29.80
C LEU A 180 -9.24 16.57 -29.87
N TRP A 181 -9.90 16.77 -28.73
CA TRP A 181 -11.34 17.00 -28.64
C TRP A 181 -11.75 18.40 -29.12
N TRP A 182 -10.98 19.44 -28.79
CA TRP A 182 -11.29 20.83 -29.13
C TRP A 182 -11.01 21.17 -30.60
N MET A 183 -9.90 20.69 -31.16
CA MET A 183 -9.44 21.11 -32.49
C MET A 183 -10.47 20.91 -33.63
N PRO A 184 -11.22 19.79 -33.72
CA PRO A 184 -12.27 19.62 -34.71
C PRO A 184 -13.41 20.64 -34.55
N ARG A 185 -13.78 20.98 -33.31
CA ARG A 185 -14.87 21.91 -32.97
C ARG A 185 -14.49 23.35 -33.34
N ALA A 186 -13.29 23.79 -32.97
CA ALA A 186 -12.79 25.12 -33.33
C ALA A 186 -12.75 25.34 -34.86
N LYS A 187 -12.34 24.30 -35.62
CA LYS A 187 -12.38 24.35 -37.09
C LYS A 187 -13.79 24.44 -37.66
N LYS A 188 -14.80 23.87 -37.00
CA LYS A 188 -16.20 23.95 -37.42
C LYS A 188 -16.75 25.35 -37.16
N ILE A 189 -16.47 25.93 -35.99
CA ILE A 189 -16.90 27.28 -35.61
C ILE A 189 -16.29 28.34 -36.53
N GLY A 190 -14.97 28.30 -36.78
CA GLY A 190 -14.32 29.27 -37.67
C GLY A 190 -14.80 29.22 -39.13
N ARG A 191 -15.31 28.06 -39.60
CA ARG A 191 -15.96 27.97 -40.92
C ARG A 191 -17.35 28.59 -40.95
N MET A 192 -18.10 28.55 -39.85
CA MET A 192 -19.40 29.21 -39.75
C MET A 192 -19.24 30.72 -39.73
N VAL A 193 -18.32 31.24 -38.90
CA VAL A 193 -18.05 32.70 -38.81
C VAL A 193 -17.59 33.30 -40.13
N ARG A 194 -16.84 32.55 -40.97
CA ARG A 194 -16.41 33.02 -42.31
C ARG A 194 -17.50 32.96 -43.39
N ARG A 195 -18.64 32.33 -43.12
CA ARG A 195 -19.76 32.19 -44.05
C ARG A 195 -20.93 33.13 -43.72
N SER A 196 -20.82 33.86 -42.61
CA SER A 196 -21.73 34.92 -42.16
C SER A 196 -21.12 36.27 -42.50
#